data_AF-A0A1D1ZZL3-F1
#
_entry.id   AF-A0A1D1ZZL3-F1
#
_cell.length_a   1.000
_cell.length_b   1.000
_cell.length_c   1.000
_cell.angle_alpha   90.00
_cell.angle_beta   90.00
_cell.angle_gamma   90.00
#
_symmetry.space_group_name_H-M   'P 1'
#
loop_
_entity.id
_entity.type
_entity.pdbx_description
1 polymer ?
#
loop_
_entity_poly.entity_id
_entity_poly.type
_entity_poly.pdbx_seq_one_letter_code
_entity_poly.pdbx_strand_id
1 'polypeptide(L)'
;MGIRDLRDLTMDDLMACKMTAQEAGPTAMRLKEVLEGADALPLPQLWRLVSKHVLHPDLPFPLHVKLYKAAYAGWDGEAQGPPPSWVPDPDAMRDTNIARFMQEWKGSELWRRLRTGDPTQDWPLLQQISFEDPESFWPAVLQRLRIRFHSVPSRVLARHADPDQVSWFPGARLNVAECALAGRDPDRPAVVWAEEGTPTELHTLSLGALAQRAQHVADALRAAGFQPGTPIAVDMVLTVDALVIYLGCVLAGCVVVSIADSFSAEEIASRLRISAARAVFTQDAVLRAGRRLPLYERVAAAGAPRAVVLPARAGDAVRGRLRPGDETWAAFLARAPAPGAAAPLRGVPSPPDAPTNILFSSGTTGDP
;
A
#
# COMPACT_ATOMS: atom_id res chain seq x y z
N MET A 1 -29.48 34.21 10.83
CA MET A 1 -29.23 34.67 9.45
C MET A 1 -27.92 34.05 8.99
N GLY A 2 -27.94 33.27 7.91
CA GLY A 2 -26.74 32.62 7.40
C GLY A 2 -25.79 33.66 6.83
N ILE A 3 -24.54 33.63 7.27
CA ILE A 3 -23.45 34.47 6.75
C ILE A 3 -23.29 34.11 5.27
N ARG A 4 -23.34 35.14 4.41
CA ARG A 4 -23.26 34.98 2.95
C ARG A 4 -21.86 35.21 2.39
N ASP A 5 -20.97 35.84 3.17
CA ASP A 5 -19.58 36.09 2.80
C ASP A 5 -18.69 36.07 4.06
N LEU A 6 -17.45 35.60 3.93
CA LEU A 6 -16.45 35.66 4.99
C LEU A 6 -16.18 37.09 5.49
N ARG A 7 -16.37 38.10 4.63
CA ARG A 7 -16.17 39.52 4.96
C ARG A 7 -17.26 40.09 5.86
N ASP A 8 -18.40 39.43 5.93
CA ASP A 8 -19.53 39.82 6.78
C ASP A 8 -19.43 39.24 8.21
N LEU A 9 -18.38 38.47 8.51
CA LEU A 9 -18.17 37.89 9.83
C LEU A 9 -17.94 38.97 10.89
N THR A 10 -18.83 39.01 11.87
CA THR A 10 -18.74 39.92 13.01
C THR A 10 -17.97 39.30 14.17
N MET A 11 -17.56 40.12 15.14
CA MET A 11 -16.99 39.61 16.39
C MET A 11 -17.98 38.71 17.14
N ASP A 12 -19.27 39.05 17.12
CA ASP A 12 -20.33 38.24 17.73
C ASP A 12 -20.46 36.86 17.05
N ASP A 13 -20.27 36.79 15.73
CA ASP A 13 -20.25 35.52 15.01
C ASP A 13 -19.10 34.60 15.41
N LEU A 14 -17.92 35.17 15.70
CA LEU A 14 -16.75 34.44 16.18
C LEU A 14 -16.95 33.97 17.61
N MET A 15 -17.46 34.83 18.49
CA MET A 15 -17.78 34.48 19.88
C MET A 15 -18.87 33.39 19.96
N ALA A 16 -19.86 33.42 19.05
CA ALA A 16 -20.87 32.37 18.94
C ALA A 16 -20.29 30.98 18.57
N CYS A 17 -19.07 30.94 18.03
CA CYS A 17 -18.32 29.70 17.78
C CYS A 17 -17.56 29.17 19.00
N LYS A 18 -17.87 29.65 20.22
CA LYS A 18 -17.19 29.29 21.47
C LYS A 18 -15.74 29.78 21.55
N MET A 19 -15.43 30.87 20.84
CA MET A 19 -14.15 31.55 20.98
C MET A 19 -14.15 32.44 22.22
N THR A 20 -12.98 32.60 22.84
CA THR A 20 -12.76 33.67 23.83
C THR A 20 -12.49 35.00 23.12
N ALA A 21 -12.69 36.12 23.82
CA ALA A 21 -12.39 37.45 23.26
C ALA A 21 -10.90 37.60 22.90
N GLN A 22 -10.02 36.90 23.62
CA GLN A 22 -8.57 36.89 23.38
C GLN A 22 -8.18 36.14 22.09
N GLU A 23 -8.98 35.15 21.67
CA GLU A 23 -8.77 34.40 20.42
C GLU A 23 -9.48 35.04 19.23
N ALA A 24 -10.67 35.60 19.46
CA ALA A 24 -11.53 36.13 18.40
C ALA A 24 -10.92 37.37 17.71
N GLY A 25 -10.29 38.27 18.48
CA GLY A 25 -9.62 39.46 17.94
C GLY A 25 -8.50 39.13 16.94
N PRO A 26 -7.46 38.36 17.34
CA PRO A 26 -6.39 37.92 16.44
C PRO A 26 -6.90 37.14 15.23
N THR A 27 -7.88 36.27 15.42
CA THR A 27 -8.48 35.47 14.33
C THR A 27 -9.19 36.35 13.31
N ALA A 28 -9.97 37.34 13.77
CA ALA A 28 -10.64 38.30 12.89
C ALA A 28 -9.63 39.15 12.10
N MET A 29 -8.57 39.63 12.76
CA MET A 29 -7.49 40.38 12.12
C MET A 29 -6.81 39.53 11.04
N ARG A 30 -6.45 38.29 11.38
CA ARG A 30 -5.81 37.37 10.46
C ARG A 30 -6.70 36.99 9.28
N LEU A 31 -7.99 36.77 9.52
CA LEU A 31 -8.95 36.53 8.45
C LEU A 31 -9.00 37.73 7.49
N LYS A 32 -9.04 38.96 8.03
CA LYS A 32 -9.07 40.17 7.21
C LYS A 32 -7.82 40.30 6.34
N GLU A 33 -6.62 40.11 6.91
CA GLU A 33 -5.35 40.09 6.18
C GLU A 33 -5.34 39.07 5.03
N VAL A 34 -5.88 37.86 5.28
CA VAL A 34 -5.92 36.79 4.28
C VAL A 34 -6.91 37.09 3.16
N LEU A 35 -7.99 37.82 3.45
CA LEU A 35 -9.00 38.20 2.47
C LEU A 35 -8.61 39.42 1.63
N GLU A 36 -7.60 40.20 2.05
CA GLU A 36 -7.08 41.33 1.29
C GLU A 36 -6.51 40.87 -0.06
N GLY A 37 -7.10 41.36 -1.16
CA GLY A 37 -6.69 41.01 -2.52
C GLY A 37 -7.17 39.62 -3.01
N ALA A 38 -7.99 38.92 -2.23
CA ALA A 38 -8.51 37.59 -2.57
C ALA A 38 -9.84 37.61 -3.35
N ASP A 39 -10.36 38.79 -3.69
CA ASP A 39 -11.72 38.98 -4.26
C ASP A 39 -11.93 38.28 -5.61
N ALA A 40 -10.88 38.15 -6.41
CA ALA A 40 -10.94 37.50 -7.72
C ALA A 40 -10.63 36.00 -7.68
N LEU A 41 -10.33 35.44 -6.50
CA LEU A 41 -9.97 34.02 -6.39
C LEU A 41 -11.22 33.13 -6.49
N PRO A 42 -11.14 31.99 -7.19
CA PRO A 42 -12.16 30.95 -7.09
C PRO A 42 -12.38 30.52 -5.64
N LEU A 43 -13.62 30.22 -5.25
CA LEU A 43 -13.98 29.86 -3.87
C LEU A 43 -13.09 28.74 -3.27
N PRO A 44 -12.69 27.68 -4.02
CA PRO A 44 -11.75 26.69 -3.48
C PRO A 44 -10.37 27.24 -3.14
N GLN A 45 -9.87 28.21 -3.90
CA GLN A 45 -8.59 28.87 -3.62
C GLN A 45 -8.71 29.85 -2.45
N LEU A 46 -9.84 30.55 -2.33
CA LEU A 46 -10.17 31.38 -1.17
C LEU A 46 -10.21 30.54 0.10
N TRP A 47 -10.94 29.42 0.07
CA TRP A 47 -11.00 28.49 1.20
C TRP A 47 -9.63 27.96 1.60
N ARG A 48 -8.77 27.59 0.62
CA ARG A 48 -7.40 27.14 0.88
C ARG A 48 -6.59 28.18 1.68
N LEU A 49 -6.68 29.45 1.31
CA LEU A 49 -5.99 30.53 2.02
C LEU A 49 -6.49 30.65 3.46
N VAL A 50 -7.81 30.65 3.66
CA VAL A 50 -8.44 30.71 4.98
C VAL A 50 -8.02 29.51 5.83
N SER A 51 -8.14 28.29 5.29
CA SER A 51 -7.79 27.07 6.03
C SER A 51 -6.30 27.00 6.40
N LYS A 52 -5.42 27.54 5.56
CA LYS A 52 -3.96 27.48 5.76
C LYS A 52 -3.46 28.56 6.72
N HIS A 53 -4.06 29.75 6.70
CA HIS A 53 -3.49 30.92 7.36
C HIS A 53 -4.33 31.45 8.53
N VAL A 54 -5.57 31.00 8.69
CA VAL A 54 -6.48 31.41 9.76
C VAL A 54 -6.78 30.26 10.73
N LEU A 55 -6.99 29.04 10.22
CA LEU A 55 -7.41 27.90 11.02
C LEU A 55 -6.22 27.09 11.58
N HIS A 56 -6.36 26.61 12.81
CA HIS A 56 -5.46 25.60 13.42
C HIS A 56 -6.25 24.64 14.34
N PRO A 57 -5.70 23.46 14.69
CA PRO A 57 -6.41 22.46 15.50
C PRO A 57 -6.91 22.96 16.87
N ASP A 58 -6.23 23.92 17.49
CA ASP A 58 -6.63 24.43 18.81
C ASP A 58 -7.82 25.41 18.75
N LEU A 59 -8.28 25.82 17.55
CA LEU A 59 -9.46 26.68 17.42
C LEU A 59 -10.74 25.83 17.53
N PRO A 60 -11.82 26.35 18.14
CA PRO A 60 -13.08 25.63 18.28
C PRO A 60 -13.64 25.14 16.93
N PHE A 61 -13.94 23.84 16.82
CA PHE A 61 -14.50 23.25 15.60
C PHE A 61 -15.72 23.98 15.00
N PRO A 62 -16.67 24.55 15.79
CA PRO A 62 -17.76 25.35 15.23
C PRO A 62 -17.30 26.53 14.36
N LEU A 63 -16.13 27.12 14.65
CA LEU A 63 -15.53 28.16 13.83
C LEU A 63 -15.13 27.61 12.46
N HIS A 64 -14.43 26.48 12.41
CA HIS A 64 -14.02 25.84 11.15
C HIS A 64 -15.22 25.62 10.24
N VAL A 65 -16.33 25.11 10.80
CA VAL A 65 -17.59 24.90 10.06
C VAL A 65 -18.21 26.21 9.60
N LYS A 66 -18.21 27.25 10.44
CA LYS A 66 -18.76 28.57 10.09
C LYS A 66 -17.98 29.21 8.96
N LEU A 67 -16.64 29.24 9.04
CA LEU A 67 -15.79 29.79 7.98
C LEU A 67 -15.94 28.99 6.68
N TYR A 68 -15.98 27.66 6.76
CA TYR A 68 -16.18 26.81 5.59
C TYR A 68 -17.48 27.12 4.85
N LYS A 69 -18.61 27.20 5.59
CA LYS A 69 -19.91 27.51 5.01
C LYS A 69 -19.96 28.92 4.42
N ALA A 70 -19.32 29.89 5.08
CA ALA A 70 -19.24 31.25 4.58
C ALA A 70 -18.36 31.35 3.31
N ALA A 71 -17.23 30.63 3.26
CA ALA A 71 -16.35 30.59 2.09
C ALA A 71 -17.04 30.02 0.84
N TYR A 72 -17.96 29.08 1.02
CA TYR A 72 -18.70 28.41 -0.04
C TYR A 72 -20.18 28.82 -0.13
N ALA A 73 -20.56 29.97 0.42
CA ALA A 73 -21.95 30.41 0.44
C ALA A 73 -22.57 30.54 -0.97
N GLY A 74 -21.75 30.83 -1.99
CA GLY A 74 -22.15 30.89 -3.40
C GLY A 74 -21.80 29.63 -4.22
N TRP A 75 -21.45 28.52 -3.58
CA TRP A 75 -21.08 27.29 -4.27
C TRP A 75 -22.31 26.59 -4.87
N ASP A 76 -22.28 26.32 -6.17
CA ASP A 76 -23.31 25.55 -6.86
C ASP A 76 -23.08 24.04 -6.65
N GLY A 77 -23.71 23.52 -5.60
CA GLY A 77 -23.61 22.11 -5.25
C GLY A 77 -24.31 21.16 -6.22
N GLU A 78 -25.28 21.63 -7.00
CA GLU A 78 -25.99 20.81 -7.99
C GLU A 78 -25.12 20.58 -9.22
N ALA A 79 -24.45 21.64 -9.71
CA ALA A 79 -23.59 21.54 -10.87
C ALA A 79 -22.19 20.97 -10.58
N GLN A 80 -21.62 21.28 -9.40
CA GLN A 80 -20.21 20.99 -9.10
C GLN A 80 -20.01 19.91 -8.03
N GLY A 81 -21.10 19.40 -7.44
CA GLY A 81 -21.05 18.47 -6.30
C GLY A 81 -20.68 19.17 -4.99
N PRO A 82 -20.33 18.42 -3.93
CA PRO A 82 -20.02 19.02 -2.63
C PRO A 82 -18.76 19.90 -2.70
N PRO A 83 -18.73 21.05 -2.00
CA PRO A 83 -17.54 21.90 -1.97
C PRO A 83 -16.34 21.13 -1.39
N PRO A 84 -15.10 21.38 -1.86
CA PRO A 84 -13.94 20.66 -1.36
C PRO A 84 -13.51 21.22 0.01
N SER A 85 -13.38 20.32 1.00
CA SER A 85 -12.88 20.66 2.33
C SER A 85 -11.36 20.93 2.36
N TRP A 86 -10.63 20.47 1.34
CA TRP A 86 -9.20 20.68 1.18
C TRP A 86 -8.85 20.80 -0.30
N VAL A 87 -7.91 21.70 -0.61
CA VAL A 87 -7.41 21.91 -1.96
C VAL A 87 -5.88 21.90 -1.90
N PRO A 88 -5.20 21.09 -2.73
CA PRO A 88 -3.75 21.05 -2.77
C PRO A 88 -3.16 22.40 -3.19
N ASP A 89 -1.93 22.64 -2.78
CA ASP A 89 -1.18 23.79 -3.25
C ASP A 89 -0.74 23.59 -4.71
N PRO A 90 -1.03 24.53 -5.64
CA PRO A 90 -0.67 24.37 -7.04
C PRO A 90 0.82 24.12 -7.30
N ASP A 91 1.71 24.70 -6.50
CA ASP A 91 3.14 24.45 -6.64
C ASP A 91 3.49 23.06 -6.12
N ALA A 92 2.91 22.65 -4.99
CA ALA A 92 3.05 21.27 -4.50
C ALA A 92 2.52 20.23 -5.49
N MET A 93 1.46 20.55 -6.25
CA MET A 93 0.94 19.67 -7.31
C MET A 93 1.98 19.43 -8.41
N ARG A 94 2.76 20.46 -8.77
CA ARG A 94 3.82 20.38 -9.80
C ARG A 94 5.01 19.53 -9.36
N ASP A 95 5.24 19.41 -8.06
CA ASP A 95 6.33 18.61 -7.48
C ASP A 95 5.98 17.12 -7.30
N THR A 96 4.74 16.73 -7.60
CA THR A 96 4.31 15.33 -7.45
C THR A 96 5.01 14.40 -8.43
N ASN A 97 5.12 13.11 -8.07
CA ASN A 97 5.64 12.09 -8.98
C ASN A 97 4.82 11.96 -10.26
N ILE A 98 3.51 12.23 -10.21
CA ILE A 98 2.64 12.17 -11.38
C ILE A 98 2.79 13.39 -12.27
N ALA A 99 3.00 14.59 -11.71
CA ALA A 99 3.40 15.77 -12.46
C ALA A 99 4.73 15.56 -13.18
N ARG A 100 5.72 15.00 -12.48
CA ARG A 100 7.00 14.62 -13.10
C ARG A 100 6.81 13.61 -14.23
N PHE A 101 5.98 12.59 -14.03
CA PHE A 101 5.66 11.62 -15.08
C PHE A 101 5.02 12.30 -16.29
N MET A 102 4.02 13.17 -16.11
CA MET A 102 3.40 13.93 -17.21
C MET A 102 4.41 14.79 -17.96
N GLN A 103 5.34 15.43 -17.24
CA GLN A 103 6.38 16.25 -17.86
C GLN A 103 7.36 15.42 -18.70
N GLU A 104 7.81 14.29 -18.19
CA GLU A 104 8.80 13.40 -18.83
C GLU A 104 8.19 12.52 -19.94
N TRP A 105 6.90 12.22 -19.85
CA TRP A 105 6.24 11.28 -20.75
C TRP A 105 6.05 11.89 -22.14
N LYS A 106 6.71 11.27 -23.13
CA LYS A 106 6.61 11.64 -24.55
C LYS A 106 5.21 11.38 -25.14
N GLY A 107 4.49 10.41 -24.57
CA GLY A 107 3.08 10.13 -24.84
C GLY A 107 2.72 9.71 -26.26
N SER A 108 1.41 9.52 -26.45
CA SER A 108 0.78 9.34 -27.76
C SER A 108 0.78 10.65 -28.56
N GLU A 109 0.33 10.60 -29.82
CA GLU A 109 0.13 11.81 -30.61
C GLU A 109 -0.91 12.75 -29.98
N LEU A 110 -1.99 12.19 -29.43
CA LEU A 110 -3.03 12.96 -28.74
C LEU A 110 -2.45 13.74 -27.54
N TRP A 111 -1.63 13.06 -26.71
CA TRP A 111 -0.94 13.70 -25.58
C TRP A 111 -0.09 14.89 -26.04
N ARG A 112 0.76 14.69 -27.06
CA ARG A 112 1.66 15.73 -27.57
C ARG A 112 0.93 16.93 -28.14
N ARG A 113 -0.24 16.72 -28.75
CA ARG A 113 -1.02 17.77 -29.38
C ARG A 113 -1.80 18.62 -28.38
N LEU A 114 -2.34 17.99 -27.32
CA LEU A 114 -3.31 18.63 -26.44
C LEU A 114 -2.75 19.05 -25.08
N ARG A 115 -1.59 18.52 -24.66
CA ARG A 115 -0.98 18.92 -23.40
C ARG A 115 -0.65 20.41 -23.39
N THR A 116 -0.92 21.05 -22.26
CA THR A 116 -0.62 22.45 -21.97
C THR A 116 0.79 22.62 -21.40
N GLY A 117 1.35 21.57 -20.80
CA GLY A 117 2.58 21.64 -20.02
C GLY A 117 2.35 21.97 -18.55
N ASP A 118 1.13 22.32 -18.14
CA ASP A 118 0.74 22.43 -16.74
C ASP A 118 0.11 21.09 -16.26
N PRO A 119 0.76 20.35 -15.36
CA PRO A 119 0.24 19.11 -14.77
C PRO A 119 -1.19 19.20 -14.22
N THR A 120 -1.58 20.38 -13.72
CA THR A 120 -2.91 20.60 -13.14
C THR A 120 -4.02 20.62 -14.19
N GLN A 121 -3.69 21.02 -15.41
CA GLN A 121 -4.60 21.04 -16.57
C GLN A 121 -4.49 19.78 -17.42
N ASP A 122 -3.32 19.14 -17.42
CA ASP A 122 -3.05 17.95 -18.23
C ASP A 122 -3.56 16.65 -17.60
N TRP A 123 -3.88 16.64 -16.30
CA TRP A 123 -4.35 15.44 -15.60
C TRP A 123 -5.58 14.77 -16.25
N PRO A 124 -6.67 15.49 -16.59
CA PRO A 124 -7.83 14.88 -17.25
C PRO A 124 -7.47 14.24 -18.59
N LEU A 125 -6.57 14.87 -19.36
CA LEU A 125 -6.09 14.31 -20.63
C LEU A 125 -5.28 13.03 -20.40
N LEU A 126 -4.41 12.99 -19.38
CA LEU A 126 -3.65 11.79 -19.03
C LEU A 126 -4.61 10.65 -18.64
N GLN A 127 -5.61 10.95 -17.81
CA GLN A 127 -6.61 9.99 -17.37
C GLN A 127 -7.38 9.42 -18.57
N GLN A 128 -7.83 10.28 -19.48
CA GLN A 128 -8.51 9.86 -20.70
C GLN A 128 -7.64 8.91 -21.53
N ILE A 129 -6.39 9.28 -21.79
CA ILE A 129 -5.47 8.45 -22.58
C ILE A 129 -5.18 7.11 -21.89
N SER A 130 -5.06 7.08 -20.55
CA SER A 130 -4.82 5.84 -19.81
C SER A 130 -5.92 4.77 -20.02
N PHE A 131 -7.14 5.22 -20.34
CA PHE A 131 -8.29 4.36 -20.63
C PHE A 131 -8.46 4.07 -22.13
N GLU A 132 -8.35 5.09 -22.98
CA GLU A 132 -8.62 4.99 -24.42
C GLU A 132 -7.46 4.38 -25.20
N ASP A 133 -6.22 4.59 -24.76
CA ASP A 133 -5.00 4.11 -25.42
C ASP A 133 -4.02 3.50 -24.39
N PRO A 134 -4.37 2.32 -23.82
CA PRO A 134 -3.51 1.64 -22.86
C PRO A 134 -2.15 1.22 -23.47
N GLU A 135 -2.09 0.99 -24.79
CA GLU A 135 -0.87 0.57 -25.49
C GLU A 135 0.22 1.66 -25.46
N SER A 136 -0.13 2.95 -25.46
CA SER A 136 0.86 4.02 -25.30
C SER A 136 1.16 4.36 -23.85
N PHE A 137 0.17 4.23 -22.96
CA PHE A 137 0.27 4.62 -21.55
C PHE A 137 1.08 3.63 -20.70
N TRP A 138 0.68 2.35 -20.71
CA TRP A 138 1.24 1.36 -19.77
C TRP A 138 2.73 1.06 -19.95
N PRO A 139 3.32 1.01 -21.16
CA PRO A 139 4.74 0.77 -21.30
C PRO A 139 5.59 1.83 -20.58
N ALA A 140 5.15 3.10 -20.62
CA ALA A 140 5.82 4.19 -19.90
C ALA A 140 5.70 4.03 -18.38
N VAL A 141 4.53 3.61 -17.88
CA VAL A 141 4.33 3.32 -16.45
C VAL A 141 5.22 2.17 -16.00
N LEU A 142 5.23 1.05 -16.75
CA LEU A 142 6.05 -0.13 -16.43
C LEU A 142 7.55 0.20 -16.44
N GLN A 143 8.01 1.00 -17.41
CA GLN A 143 9.38 1.51 -17.44
C GLN A 143 9.69 2.36 -16.20
N ARG A 144 8.77 3.25 -15.80
CA ARG A 144 8.95 4.13 -14.64
C ARG A 144 8.99 3.37 -13.32
N LEU A 145 8.16 2.33 -13.20
CA LEU A 145 8.15 1.37 -12.08
C LEU A 145 9.34 0.39 -12.14
N ARG A 146 10.07 0.37 -13.28
CA ARG A 146 11.18 -0.54 -13.58
C ARG A 146 10.76 -2.01 -13.46
N ILE A 147 9.57 -2.31 -13.96
CA ILE A 147 9.11 -3.69 -14.14
C ILE A 147 10.00 -4.36 -15.17
N ARG A 148 10.51 -5.54 -14.83
CA ARG A 148 11.42 -6.31 -15.68
C ARG A 148 10.73 -7.58 -16.15
N PHE A 149 10.68 -7.72 -17.46
CA PHE A 149 10.16 -8.90 -18.10
C PHE A 149 11.31 -9.84 -18.47
N HIS A 150 11.14 -11.12 -18.16
CA HIS A 150 11.94 -12.21 -18.75
C HIS A 150 11.50 -12.49 -20.19
N SER A 151 10.22 -12.28 -20.48
CA SER A 151 9.66 -12.29 -21.83
C SER A 151 8.74 -11.09 -21.96
N VAL A 152 8.97 -10.25 -22.98
CA VAL A 152 8.18 -9.02 -23.17
C VAL A 152 6.77 -9.36 -23.67
N PRO A 153 5.74 -8.59 -23.27
CA PRO A 153 4.40 -8.79 -23.78
C PRO A 153 4.30 -8.52 -25.28
N SER A 154 3.38 -9.20 -25.94
CA SER A 154 3.02 -8.94 -27.35
C SER A 154 2.15 -7.68 -27.52
N ARG A 155 1.42 -7.30 -26.47
CA ARG A 155 0.58 -6.09 -26.36
C ARG A 155 0.26 -5.81 -24.89
N VAL A 156 -0.27 -4.64 -24.57
CA VAL A 156 -0.69 -4.28 -23.20
C VAL A 156 -1.99 -4.97 -22.81
N LEU A 157 -3.01 -4.93 -23.67
CA LEU A 157 -4.35 -5.42 -23.32
C LEU A 157 -4.94 -6.21 -24.49
N ALA A 158 -5.21 -7.49 -24.25
CA ALA A 158 -6.06 -8.29 -25.14
C ALA A 158 -7.49 -8.31 -24.58
N ARG A 159 -8.42 -7.76 -25.35
CA ARG A 159 -9.86 -7.80 -25.09
C ARG A 159 -10.44 -9.06 -25.71
N HIS A 160 -11.33 -9.72 -24.98
CA HIS A 160 -12.03 -10.92 -25.42
C HIS A 160 -13.51 -10.62 -25.67
N ALA A 161 -14.21 -11.56 -26.32
CA ALA A 161 -15.65 -11.44 -26.55
C ALA A 161 -16.46 -11.53 -25.25
N ASP A 162 -15.98 -12.33 -24.31
CA ASP A 162 -16.49 -12.42 -22.95
C ASP A 162 -15.92 -11.26 -22.12
N PRO A 163 -16.75 -10.35 -21.58
CA PRO A 163 -16.28 -9.21 -20.79
C PRO A 163 -15.63 -9.62 -19.46
N ASP A 164 -15.89 -10.83 -18.96
CA ASP A 164 -15.25 -11.35 -17.76
C ASP A 164 -13.84 -11.88 -18.04
N GLN A 165 -13.47 -12.02 -19.31
CA GLN A 165 -12.13 -12.41 -19.73
C GLN A 165 -11.33 -11.19 -20.17
N VAL A 166 -10.26 -10.91 -19.45
CA VAL A 166 -9.32 -9.84 -19.77
C VAL A 166 -7.90 -10.37 -19.62
N SER A 167 -7.07 -10.20 -20.65
CA SER A 167 -5.65 -10.59 -20.59
C SER A 167 -4.76 -9.37 -20.69
N TRP A 168 -4.14 -9.03 -19.56
CA TRP A 168 -3.10 -8.00 -19.49
C TRP A 168 -1.74 -8.60 -19.83
N PHE A 169 -0.99 -7.91 -20.68
CA PHE A 169 0.38 -8.25 -21.05
C PHE A 169 0.56 -9.70 -21.59
N PRO A 170 -0.27 -10.17 -22.54
CA PRO A 170 -0.20 -11.54 -23.06
C PRO A 170 1.19 -11.88 -23.62
N GLY A 171 1.68 -13.06 -23.24
CA GLY A 171 3.01 -13.57 -23.59
C GLY A 171 4.12 -13.07 -22.68
N ALA A 172 3.84 -12.12 -21.78
CA ALA A 172 4.83 -11.67 -20.83
C ALA A 172 5.18 -12.75 -19.80
N ARG A 173 6.41 -12.72 -19.30
CA ARG A 173 6.82 -13.47 -18.11
C ARG A 173 7.63 -12.58 -17.20
N LEU A 174 7.35 -12.59 -15.90
CA LEU A 174 8.04 -11.78 -14.90
C LEU A 174 7.98 -12.44 -13.51
N ASN A 175 8.76 -11.90 -12.58
CA ASN A 175 8.61 -12.18 -11.16
C ASN A 175 8.56 -10.85 -10.40
N VAL A 176 7.45 -10.58 -9.70
CA VAL A 176 7.24 -9.26 -9.06
C VAL A 176 8.18 -9.02 -7.87
N ALA A 177 8.53 -10.07 -7.11
CA ALA A 177 9.50 -9.94 -6.03
C ALA A 177 10.90 -9.64 -6.56
N GLU A 178 11.29 -10.26 -7.68
CA GLU A 178 12.54 -9.91 -8.37
C GLU A 178 12.52 -8.44 -8.82
N CYS A 179 11.43 -7.97 -9.44
CA CYS A 179 11.28 -6.56 -9.85
C CYS A 179 11.49 -5.58 -8.67
N ALA A 180 10.94 -5.93 -7.50
CA ALA A 180 11.05 -5.12 -6.28
C ALA A 180 12.47 -5.11 -5.68
N LEU A 181 13.19 -6.24 -5.76
CA LEU A 181 14.44 -6.46 -5.03
C LEU A 181 15.71 -6.16 -5.84
N ALA A 182 15.70 -6.32 -7.17
CA ALA A 182 16.89 -6.16 -8.00
C ALA A 182 16.95 -4.83 -8.77
N GLY A 183 18.15 -4.46 -9.24
CA GLY A 183 18.40 -3.26 -10.06
C GLY A 183 18.26 -1.95 -9.27
N ARG A 184 18.67 -1.96 -8.01
CA ARG A 184 18.72 -0.83 -7.08
C ARG A 184 19.99 -0.96 -6.23
N ASP A 185 20.37 0.12 -5.57
CA ASP A 185 21.43 0.11 -4.57
C ASP A 185 21.13 -0.93 -3.47
N PRO A 186 21.98 -1.96 -3.29
CA PRO A 186 21.77 -3.00 -2.28
C PRO A 186 21.95 -2.48 -0.85
N ASP A 187 22.70 -1.39 -0.64
CA ASP A 187 23.01 -0.86 0.69
C ASP A 187 21.90 0.07 1.21
N ARG A 188 20.98 0.49 0.34
CA ARG A 188 19.85 1.34 0.72
C ARG A 188 18.96 0.65 1.77
N PRO A 189 18.45 1.37 2.77
CA PRO A 189 17.41 0.87 3.66
C PRO A 189 16.19 0.40 2.87
N ALA A 190 15.74 -0.83 3.13
CA ALA A 190 14.53 -1.40 2.53
C ALA A 190 13.41 -1.60 3.55
N VAL A 191 13.76 -1.98 4.77
CA VAL A 191 12.80 -2.19 5.87
C VAL A 191 13.34 -1.50 7.11
N VAL A 192 12.48 -0.70 7.75
CA VAL A 192 12.73 -0.13 9.08
C VAL A 192 11.60 -0.61 9.98
N TRP A 193 11.93 -1.19 11.12
CA TRP A 193 10.94 -1.74 12.05
C TRP A 193 11.35 -1.55 13.50
N ALA A 194 10.38 -1.64 14.39
CA ALA A 194 10.58 -1.78 15.83
C ALA A 194 9.97 -3.10 16.29
N GLU A 195 10.47 -3.65 17.39
CA GLU A 195 9.86 -4.83 18.00
C GLU A 195 8.73 -4.45 18.97
N GLU A 196 7.80 -5.38 19.18
CA GLU A 196 6.74 -5.22 20.19
C GLU A 196 7.37 -5.04 21.58
N GLY A 197 7.06 -3.91 22.22
CA GLY A 197 7.59 -3.53 23.53
C GLY A 197 8.81 -2.61 23.50
N THR A 198 9.42 -2.36 22.34
CA THR A 198 10.56 -1.43 22.18
C THR A 198 10.33 -0.46 21.01
N PRO A 199 9.25 0.35 21.01
CA PRO A 199 8.85 1.17 19.87
C PRO A 199 9.85 2.27 19.48
N THR A 200 10.79 2.60 20.36
CA THR A 200 11.86 3.58 20.11
C THR A 200 13.15 2.96 19.55
N GLU A 201 13.27 1.63 19.58
CA GLU A 201 14.44 0.91 19.06
C GLU A 201 14.17 0.50 17.61
N LEU A 202 14.71 1.29 16.68
CA LEU A 202 14.56 1.05 15.25
C LEU A 202 15.69 0.16 14.72
N HIS A 203 15.29 -0.92 14.06
CA HIS A 203 16.18 -1.76 13.27
C HIS A 203 16.02 -1.43 11.79
N THR A 204 17.08 -1.68 11.03
CA THR A 204 17.09 -1.45 9.57
C THR A 204 17.66 -2.66 8.85
N LEU A 205 17.03 -3.04 7.74
CA LEU A 205 17.48 -4.10 6.83
C LEU A 205 17.71 -3.47 5.46
N SER A 206 18.92 -3.63 4.92
CA SER A 206 19.24 -3.16 3.58
C SER A 206 18.51 -3.97 2.52
N LEU A 207 18.38 -3.41 1.32
CA LEU A 207 17.74 -4.10 0.20
C LEU A 207 18.48 -5.39 -0.18
N GLY A 208 19.81 -5.37 -0.17
CA GLY A 208 20.64 -6.54 -0.47
C GLY A 208 20.42 -7.65 0.56
N ALA A 209 20.38 -7.31 1.85
CA ALA A 209 20.11 -8.29 2.90
C ALA A 209 18.68 -8.86 2.83
N LEU A 210 17.68 -8.03 2.49
CA LEU A 210 16.32 -8.48 2.24
C LEU A 210 16.27 -9.45 1.05
N ALA A 211 16.93 -9.10 -0.06
CA ALA A 211 17.00 -9.92 -1.26
C ALA A 211 17.67 -11.28 -1.00
N GLN A 212 18.79 -11.29 -0.27
CA GLN A 212 19.51 -12.49 0.11
C GLN A 212 18.64 -13.42 0.97
N ARG A 213 17.97 -12.88 1.99
CA ARG A 213 17.07 -13.65 2.86
C ARG A 213 15.88 -14.22 2.10
N ALA A 214 15.23 -13.41 1.25
CA ALA A 214 14.12 -13.87 0.42
C ALA A 214 14.56 -14.98 -0.57
N GLN A 215 15.74 -14.84 -1.18
CA GLN A 215 16.30 -15.87 -2.05
C GLN A 215 16.59 -17.17 -1.29
N HIS A 216 17.09 -17.09 -0.06
CA HIS A 216 17.34 -18.27 0.77
C HIS A 216 16.05 -19.04 1.05
N VAL A 217 14.96 -18.33 1.36
CA VAL A 217 13.63 -18.95 1.51
C VAL A 217 13.19 -19.60 0.21
N ALA A 218 13.34 -18.92 -0.93
CA ALA A 218 12.96 -19.47 -2.23
C ALA A 218 13.73 -20.76 -2.55
N ASP A 219 15.02 -20.79 -2.26
CA ASP A 219 15.87 -21.97 -2.47
C ASP A 219 15.50 -23.11 -1.50
N ALA A 220 15.18 -22.79 -0.24
CA ALA A 220 14.69 -23.76 0.74
C ALA A 220 13.32 -24.35 0.37
N LEU A 221 12.39 -23.55 -0.18
CA LEU A 221 11.11 -24.03 -0.70
C LEU A 221 11.29 -25.03 -1.85
N ARG A 222 12.20 -24.73 -2.80
CA ARG A 222 12.52 -25.64 -3.90
C ARG A 222 13.17 -26.93 -3.40
N ALA A 223 14.11 -26.84 -2.48
CA ALA A 223 14.74 -27.99 -1.85
C ALA A 223 13.74 -28.84 -1.03
N ALA A 224 12.69 -28.22 -0.50
CA ALA A 224 11.57 -28.90 0.13
C ALA A 224 10.58 -29.55 -0.88
N GLY A 225 10.77 -29.34 -2.18
CA GLY A 225 9.99 -29.95 -3.25
C GLY A 225 8.76 -29.15 -3.71
N PHE A 226 8.55 -27.94 -3.17
CA PHE A 226 7.42 -27.10 -3.60
C PHE A 226 7.61 -26.61 -5.03
N GLN A 227 6.53 -26.74 -5.83
CA GLN A 227 6.53 -26.36 -7.24
C GLN A 227 5.86 -25.00 -7.44
N PRO A 228 6.17 -24.27 -8.52
CA PRO A 228 5.44 -23.06 -8.88
C PRO A 228 3.92 -23.30 -8.93
N GLY A 229 3.14 -22.33 -8.45
CA GLY A 229 1.69 -22.44 -8.28
C GLY A 229 1.25 -23.12 -6.97
N THR A 230 2.17 -23.63 -6.15
CA THR A 230 1.80 -24.23 -4.86
C THR A 230 1.30 -23.17 -3.87
N PRO A 231 0.09 -23.29 -3.29
CA PRO A 231 -0.38 -22.38 -2.25
C PRO A 231 0.32 -22.65 -0.91
N ILE A 232 0.92 -21.62 -0.33
CA ILE A 232 1.65 -21.66 0.94
C ILE A 232 1.06 -20.60 1.87
N ALA A 233 0.55 -21.03 3.01
CA ALA A 233 -0.02 -20.14 3.99
C ALA A 233 1.06 -19.42 4.80
N VAL A 234 0.79 -18.15 5.13
CA VAL A 234 1.55 -17.34 6.06
C VAL A 234 0.57 -16.88 7.13
N ASP A 235 0.65 -17.51 8.29
CA ASP A 235 -0.14 -17.20 9.49
C ASP A 235 0.83 -16.70 10.57
N MET A 236 1.18 -15.42 10.50
CA MET A 236 2.23 -14.80 11.31
C MET A 236 1.90 -13.34 11.58
N VAL A 237 2.46 -12.80 12.65
CA VAL A 237 2.52 -11.34 12.85
C VAL A 237 3.35 -10.72 11.73
N LEU A 238 3.04 -9.47 11.37
CA LEU A 238 3.81 -8.69 10.39
C LEU A 238 5.22 -8.36 10.92
N THR A 239 6.12 -9.33 10.80
CA THR A 239 7.54 -9.22 11.12
C THR A 239 8.38 -9.15 9.85
N VAL A 240 9.67 -8.82 9.99
CA VAL A 240 10.63 -8.89 8.88
C VAL A 240 10.73 -10.31 8.31
N ASP A 241 10.64 -11.34 9.15
CA ASP A 241 10.64 -12.72 8.69
C ASP A 241 9.38 -13.05 7.87
N ALA A 242 8.20 -12.56 8.28
CA ALA A 242 6.98 -12.72 7.48
C ALA A 242 7.11 -12.06 6.09
N LEU A 243 7.72 -10.88 6.00
CA LEU A 243 8.02 -10.22 4.72
C LEU A 243 9.02 -11.02 3.88
N VAL A 244 10.09 -11.54 4.49
CA VAL A 244 11.09 -12.38 3.85
C VAL A 244 10.46 -13.67 3.31
N ILE A 245 9.58 -14.29 4.09
CA ILE A 245 8.83 -15.49 3.71
C ILE A 245 7.91 -15.20 2.54
N TYR A 246 7.15 -14.10 2.60
CA TYR A 246 6.27 -13.66 1.52
C TYR A 246 7.05 -13.51 0.21
N LEU A 247 8.14 -12.72 0.22
CA LEU A 247 8.96 -12.48 -0.95
C LEU A 247 9.63 -13.76 -1.45
N GLY A 248 10.06 -14.64 -0.55
CA GLY A 248 10.63 -15.94 -0.89
C GLY A 248 9.64 -16.88 -1.57
N CYS A 249 8.39 -16.92 -1.10
CA CYS A 249 7.32 -17.67 -1.77
C CYS A 249 7.10 -17.16 -3.19
N VAL A 250 7.01 -15.84 -3.37
CA VAL A 250 6.83 -15.23 -4.69
C VAL A 250 8.04 -15.49 -5.61
N LEU A 251 9.27 -15.40 -5.09
CA LEU A 251 10.48 -15.77 -5.84
C LEU A 251 10.50 -17.26 -6.24
N ALA A 252 9.99 -18.15 -5.39
CA ALA A 252 9.82 -19.57 -5.71
C ALA A 252 8.69 -19.84 -6.71
N GLY A 253 7.88 -18.83 -7.05
CA GLY A 253 6.68 -18.98 -7.87
C GLY A 253 5.52 -19.63 -7.12
N CYS A 254 5.59 -19.75 -5.80
CA CYS A 254 4.50 -20.22 -4.95
C CYS A 254 3.43 -19.11 -4.80
N VAL A 255 2.21 -19.52 -4.46
CA VAL A 255 1.09 -18.61 -4.20
C VAL A 255 1.02 -18.36 -2.70
N VAL A 256 1.12 -17.12 -2.26
CA VAL A 256 1.00 -16.79 -0.83
C VAL A 256 -0.47 -16.86 -0.44
N VAL A 257 -0.79 -17.44 0.71
CA VAL A 257 -2.11 -17.40 1.32
C VAL A 257 -1.97 -16.64 2.64
N SER A 258 -2.44 -15.40 2.70
CA SER A 258 -2.32 -14.60 3.92
C SER A 258 -3.45 -14.92 4.89
N ILE A 259 -3.10 -15.33 6.10
CA ILE A 259 -4.03 -15.64 7.18
C ILE A 259 -3.70 -14.74 8.37
N ALA A 260 -4.72 -14.13 8.97
CA ALA A 260 -4.52 -13.23 10.10
C ALA A 260 -4.18 -14.00 11.37
N ASP A 261 -3.15 -13.55 12.10
CA ASP A 261 -2.66 -14.16 13.33
C ASP A 261 -3.65 -14.09 14.51
N SER A 262 -4.73 -13.32 14.36
CA SER A 262 -5.82 -13.19 15.33
C SER A 262 -6.92 -14.24 15.18
N PHE A 263 -6.95 -15.00 14.09
CA PHE A 263 -8.03 -15.95 13.83
C PHE A 263 -8.03 -17.16 14.77
N SER A 264 -9.23 -17.69 15.01
CA SER A 264 -9.44 -18.96 15.69
C SER A 264 -8.97 -20.14 14.84
N ALA A 265 -8.81 -21.31 15.45
CA ALA A 265 -8.41 -22.53 14.74
C ALA A 265 -9.41 -22.90 13.60
N GLU A 266 -10.71 -22.69 13.81
CA GLU A 266 -11.74 -22.95 12.80
C GLU A 266 -11.64 -22.00 11.61
N GLU A 267 -11.41 -20.71 11.88
CA GLU A 267 -11.21 -19.70 10.85
C GLU A 267 -9.94 -19.95 10.03
N ILE A 268 -8.85 -20.38 10.68
CA ILE A 268 -7.61 -20.81 10.02
C ILE A 268 -7.89 -22.04 9.14
N ALA A 269 -8.56 -23.06 9.69
CA ALA A 269 -8.87 -24.31 8.99
C ALA A 269 -9.67 -24.06 7.70
N SER A 270 -10.70 -23.20 7.76
CA SER A 270 -11.52 -22.88 6.59
C SER A 270 -10.68 -22.26 5.46
N ARG A 271 -9.80 -21.31 5.78
CA ARG A 271 -8.93 -20.63 4.81
C ARG A 271 -7.88 -21.55 4.21
N LEU A 272 -7.28 -22.42 5.02
CA LEU A 272 -6.35 -23.45 4.54
C LEU A 272 -7.03 -24.43 3.58
N ARG A 273 -8.28 -24.81 3.87
CA ARG A 273 -9.10 -25.67 3.01
C ARG A 273 -9.45 -24.97 1.68
N ILE A 274 -10.00 -23.76 1.73
CA ILE A 274 -10.44 -23.01 0.54
C ILE A 274 -9.27 -22.73 -0.40
N SER A 275 -8.12 -22.35 0.15
CA SER A 275 -6.90 -22.08 -0.62
C SER A 275 -6.14 -23.34 -1.06
N ALA A 276 -6.54 -24.53 -0.57
CA ALA A 276 -5.81 -25.78 -0.74
C ALA A 276 -4.31 -25.67 -0.37
N ALA A 277 -4.00 -24.94 0.71
CA ALA A 277 -2.64 -24.73 1.19
C ALA A 277 -1.90 -26.05 1.42
N ARG A 278 -0.64 -26.11 0.99
CA ARG A 278 0.22 -27.31 1.12
C ARG A 278 1.22 -27.22 2.26
N ALA A 279 1.47 -26.03 2.78
CA ALA A 279 2.24 -25.78 3.98
C ALA A 279 1.81 -24.45 4.61
N VAL A 280 2.23 -24.24 5.86
CA VAL A 280 2.02 -22.99 6.58
C VAL A 280 3.32 -22.53 7.26
N PHE A 281 3.70 -21.28 7.07
CA PHE A 281 4.66 -20.60 7.93
C PHE A 281 3.90 -19.97 9.09
N THR A 282 4.35 -20.22 10.32
CA THR A 282 3.72 -19.73 11.54
C THR A 282 4.77 -19.39 12.59
N GLN A 283 4.35 -18.71 13.66
CA GLN A 283 5.15 -18.54 14.87
C GLN A 283 4.67 -19.47 15.98
N ASP A 284 5.55 -19.77 16.93
CA ASP A 284 5.20 -20.54 18.13
C ASP A 284 4.16 -19.78 18.98
N ALA A 285 4.28 -18.45 19.05
CA ALA A 285 3.32 -17.56 19.66
C ALA A 285 3.35 -16.14 19.07
N VAL A 286 2.25 -15.42 19.26
CA VAL A 286 2.17 -13.96 19.10
C VAL A 286 2.49 -13.29 20.43
N LEU A 287 3.33 -12.26 20.41
CA LEU A 287 3.51 -11.35 21.54
C LEU A 287 2.68 -10.09 21.30
N ARG A 288 1.77 -9.76 22.22
CA ARG A 288 0.93 -8.57 22.10
C ARG A 288 0.51 -8.07 23.47
N ALA A 289 0.73 -6.78 23.74
CA ALA A 289 0.36 -6.14 25.00
C ALA A 289 0.85 -6.92 26.24
N GLY A 290 2.10 -7.40 26.19
CA GLY A 290 2.73 -8.17 27.27
C GLY A 290 2.24 -9.62 27.41
N ARG A 291 1.33 -10.08 26.56
CA ARG A 291 0.82 -11.47 26.57
C ARG A 291 1.48 -12.30 25.48
N ARG A 292 1.64 -13.59 25.76
CA ARG A 292 2.06 -14.62 24.79
C ARG A 292 0.86 -15.47 24.41
N LEU A 293 0.44 -15.41 23.15
CA LEU A 293 -0.73 -16.11 22.62
C LEU A 293 -0.27 -17.27 21.73
N PRO A 294 -0.61 -18.53 22.02
CA PRO A 294 -0.04 -19.69 21.32
C PRO A 294 -0.61 -19.80 19.90
N LEU A 295 0.17 -19.38 18.90
CA LEU A 295 -0.26 -19.37 17.50
C LEU A 295 -0.10 -20.73 16.86
N TYR A 296 1.05 -21.37 17.05
CA TYR A 296 1.29 -22.71 16.54
C TYR A 296 0.26 -23.72 17.05
N GLU A 297 -0.19 -23.62 18.31
CA GLU A 297 -1.24 -24.49 18.84
C GLU A 297 -2.57 -24.32 18.10
N ARG A 298 -2.94 -23.08 17.74
CA ARG A 298 -4.14 -22.81 16.92
C ARG A 298 -4.00 -23.38 15.51
N VAL A 299 -2.84 -23.19 14.87
CA VAL A 299 -2.52 -23.78 13.56
C VAL A 299 -2.55 -25.30 13.60
N ALA A 300 -2.02 -25.89 14.67
CA ALA A 300 -2.03 -27.33 14.89
C ALA A 300 -3.46 -27.87 15.07
N ALA A 301 -4.28 -27.18 15.88
CA ALA A 301 -5.69 -27.50 16.11
C ALA A 301 -6.56 -27.31 14.87
N ALA A 302 -6.19 -26.38 13.98
CA ALA A 302 -6.84 -26.17 12.68
C ALA A 302 -6.63 -27.33 11.69
N GLY A 303 -5.83 -28.35 12.05
CA GLY A 303 -5.50 -29.45 11.15
C GLY A 303 -4.66 -28.98 9.96
N ALA A 304 -3.86 -27.92 10.15
CA ALA A 304 -3.03 -27.38 9.09
C ALA A 304 -2.09 -28.43 8.50
N PRO A 305 -1.74 -28.31 7.21
CA PRO A 305 -0.69 -29.12 6.59
C PRO A 305 0.66 -28.88 7.28
N ARG A 306 1.74 -29.39 6.70
CA ARG A 306 3.10 -29.20 7.18
C ARG A 306 3.37 -27.75 7.60
N ALA A 307 3.75 -27.55 8.86
CA ALA A 307 4.07 -26.24 9.41
C ALA A 307 5.59 -26.03 9.52
N VAL A 308 6.03 -24.82 9.18
CA VAL A 308 7.36 -24.31 9.49
C VAL A 308 7.21 -23.25 10.58
N VAL A 309 7.78 -23.53 11.75
CA VAL A 309 7.53 -22.74 12.96
C VAL A 309 8.72 -21.86 13.29
N LEU A 310 8.47 -20.55 13.39
CA LEU A 310 9.40 -19.53 13.84
C LEU A 310 9.22 -19.29 15.35
N PRO A 311 10.28 -18.88 16.07
CA PRO A 311 10.12 -18.36 17.42
C PRO A 311 9.36 -17.02 17.40
N ALA A 312 8.65 -16.71 18.49
CA ALA A 312 7.95 -15.43 18.64
C ALA A 312 8.89 -14.20 18.63
N ARG A 313 10.14 -14.38 19.09
CA ARG A 313 11.22 -13.39 19.04
C ARG A 313 12.35 -13.92 18.17
N ALA A 314 12.92 -13.06 17.32
CA ALA A 314 14.06 -13.45 16.51
C ALA A 314 15.26 -13.83 17.39
N GLY A 315 15.95 -14.91 17.05
CA GLY A 315 17.09 -15.44 17.81
C GLY A 315 16.75 -16.41 18.94
N ASP A 316 15.48 -16.49 19.37
CA ASP A 316 15.03 -17.48 20.34
C ASP A 316 14.90 -18.88 19.71
N ALA A 317 14.84 -19.90 20.58
CA ALA A 317 14.40 -21.24 20.17
C ALA A 317 12.87 -21.32 20.16
N VAL A 318 12.33 -22.08 19.19
CA VAL A 318 10.91 -22.46 19.17
C VAL A 318 10.55 -23.19 20.46
N ARG A 319 9.52 -22.72 21.17
CA ARG A 319 9.04 -23.36 22.40
C ARG A 319 7.98 -24.41 22.12
N GLY A 320 8.03 -25.51 22.86
CA GLY A 320 7.06 -26.60 22.77
C GLY A 320 7.46 -27.69 21.78
N ARG A 321 6.64 -28.76 21.73
CA ARG A 321 6.87 -29.91 20.84
C ARG A 321 6.08 -29.72 19.55
N LEU A 322 6.76 -29.88 18.43
CA LEU A 322 6.13 -29.87 17.10
C LEU A 322 5.47 -31.22 16.80
N ARG A 323 4.37 -31.19 16.04
CA ARG A 323 3.72 -32.39 15.48
C ARG A 323 4.71 -33.11 14.54
N PRO A 324 4.60 -34.44 14.38
CA PRO A 324 5.35 -35.16 13.37
C PRO A 324 5.14 -34.56 11.97
N GLY A 325 6.23 -34.27 11.26
CA GLY A 325 6.20 -33.66 9.92
C GLY A 325 6.33 -32.13 9.91
N ASP A 326 6.05 -31.45 11.02
CA ASP A 326 6.34 -30.04 11.20
C ASP A 326 7.83 -29.83 11.53
N GLU A 327 8.38 -28.67 11.18
CA GLU A 327 9.79 -28.36 11.41
C GLU A 327 10.00 -26.94 11.92
N THR A 328 11.17 -26.68 12.49
CA THR A 328 11.57 -25.32 12.87
C THR A 328 12.05 -24.55 11.65
N TRP A 329 11.96 -23.23 11.72
CA TRP A 329 12.52 -22.32 10.72
C TRP A 329 13.99 -22.58 10.39
N ALA A 330 14.82 -22.83 11.41
CA ALA A 330 16.22 -23.14 11.21
C ALA A 330 16.43 -24.44 10.41
N ALA A 331 15.65 -25.49 10.71
CA ALA A 331 15.69 -26.74 9.97
C ALA A 331 15.20 -26.59 8.52
N PHE A 332 14.15 -25.77 8.31
CA PHE A 332 13.66 -25.44 6.98
C PHE A 332 14.73 -24.72 6.14
N LEU A 333 15.36 -23.66 6.67
CA LEU A 333 16.40 -22.92 5.97
C LEU A 333 17.64 -23.76 5.67
N ALA A 334 17.96 -24.74 6.53
CA ALA A 334 19.11 -25.63 6.33
C ALA A 334 18.97 -26.57 5.10
N ARG A 335 17.79 -26.64 4.47
CA ARG A 335 17.55 -27.42 3.24
C ARG A 335 18.30 -26.86 2.02
N ALA A 336 18.66 -25.59 2.06
CA ALA A 336 19.44 -24.94 1.02
C ALA A 336 20.59 -24.14 1.65
N PRO A 337 21.76 -24.06 0.99
CA PRO A 337 22.83 -23.20 1.47
C PRO A 337 22.37 -21.74 1.43
N ALA A 338 22.79 -20.95 2.42
CA ALA A 338 22.57 -19.51 2.38
C ALA A 338 23.26 -18.94 1.12
N PRO A 339 22.56 -18.12 0.31
CA PRO A 339 23.14 -17.54 -0.88
C PRO A 339 24.27 -16.58 -0.51
N GLY A 340 25.30 -16.49 -1.34
CA GLY A 340 26.36 -15.49 -1.17
C GLY A 340 25.81 -14.07 -1.30
N ALA A 341 26.48 -13.09 -0.68
CA ALA A 341 26.03 -11.69 -0.66
C ALA A 341 25.84 -11.07 -2.07
N ALA A 342 26.57 -11.56 -3.08
CA ALA A 342 26.47 -11.12 -4.47
C ALA A 342 25.73 -12.11 -5.39
N ALA A 343 25.06 -13.12 -4.85
CA ALA A 343 24.33 -14.09 -5.67
C ALA A 343 23.13 -13.41 -6.37
N PRO A 344 22.95 -13.61 -7.69
CA PRO A 344 21.80 -13.04 -8.39
C PRO A 344 20.50 -13.68 -7.89
N LEU A 345 19.43 -12.88 -7.87
CA LEU A 345 18.08 -13.39 -7.64
C LEU A 345 17.70 -14.37 -8.76
N ARG A 346 17.05 -15.46 -8.36
CA ARG A 346 16.55 -16.51 -9.26
C ARG A 346 15.06 -16.65 -8.99
N GLY A 347 14.28 -15.67 -9.43
CA GLY A 347 12.82 -15.74 -9.39
C GLY A 347 12.30 -16.69 -10.45
N VAL A 348 11.25 -17.46 -10.16
CA VAL A 348 10.52 -18.22 -11.18
C VAL A 348 9.68 -17.24 -12.00
N PRO A 349 9.91 -17.09 -13.32
CA PRO A 349 9.11 -16.20 -14.15
C PRO A 349 7.74 -16.80 -14.40
N SER A 350 6.69 -16.07 -14.07
CA SER A 350 5.28 -16.44 -14.25
C SER A 350 4.58 -15.49 -15.22
N PRO A 351 3.52 -15.94 -15.90
CA PRO A 351 2.69 -15.02 -16.68
C PRO A 351 1.95 -14.03 -15.74
N PRO A 352 1.55 -12.84 -16.24
CA PRO A 352 0.91 -11.80 -15.44
C PRO A 352 -0.40 -12.21 -14.73
N ASP A 353 -1.11 -13.19 -15.28
CA ASP A 353 -2.37 -13.74 -14.77
C ASP A 353 -2.15 -14.88 -13.77
N ALA A 354 -0.91 -15.31 -13.53
CA ALA A 354 -0.63 -16.34 -12.53
C ALA A 354 -0.97 -15.85 -11.12
N PRO A 355 -1.67 -16.66 -10.30
CA PRO A 355 -1.92 -16.33 -8.91
C PRO A 355 -0.61 -16.09 -8.16
N THR A 356 -0.51 -14.95 -7.48
CA THR A 356 0.63 -14.63 -6.61
C THR A 356 0.24 -14.61 -5.14
N ASN A 357 -0.99 -14.17 -4.84
CA ASN A 357 -1.50 -14.08 -3.48
C ASN A 357 -3.00 -14.42 -3.45
N ILE A 358 -3.44 -15.11 -2.39
CA ILE A 358 -4.84 -15.36 -2.04
C ILE A 358 -5.12 -14.55 -0.77
N LEU A 359 -5.99 -13.56 -0.90
CA LEU A 359 -6.44 -12.69 0.17
C LEU A 359 -7.93 -12.89 0.40
N PHE A 360 -8.30 -13.27 1.61
CA PHE A 360 -9.71 -13.46 1.99
C PHE A 360 -10.34 -12.12 2.38
N SER A 361 -11.56 -11.88 1.90
CA SER A 361 -12.36 -10.71 2.28
C SER A 361 -13.65 -11.18 2.94
N SER A 362 -14.16 -10.44 3.93
CA SER A 362 -15.45 -10.80 4.52
C SER A 362 -16.57 -10.51 3.53
N GLY A 363 -17.11 -11.55 2.91
CA GLY A 363 -18.38 -11.48 2.18
C GLY A 363 -19.56 -11.28 3.13
N THR A 364 -20.67 -10.75 2.61
CA THR A 364 -21.91 -10.58 3.38
C THR A 364 -22.65 -11.91 3.62
N THR A 365 -22.34 -12.95 2.83
CA THR A 365 -22.94 -14.29 2.92
C THR A 365 -21.95 -15.37 2.50
N GLY A 366 -21.87 -16.47 3.28
CA GLY A 366 -21.11 -17.67 2.92
C GLY A 366 -19.71 -17.75 3.51
N ASP A 367 -18.98 -18.78 3.08
CA ASP A 367 -17.54 -18.94 3.38
C ASP A 367 -16.73 -17.76 2.78
N PRO A 368 -15.66 -17.32 3.45
CA PRO A 368 -14.86 -16.15 3.07
C PRO A 368 -13.99 -16.32 1.82
#